data_AF-A0A356X753-F1
#
_entry.id   AF-A0A356X753-F1
#
_cell.length_a   1.000
_cell.length_b   1.000
_cell.length_c   1.000
_cell.angle_alpha   90.00
_cell.angle_beta   90.00
_cell.angle_gamma   90.00
#
_symmetry.space_group_name_H-M   'P 1'
#
loop_
_entity.id
_entity.type
_entity.pdbx_description
1 polymer ?
#
loop_
_entity_poly.entity_id
_entity_poly.type
_entity_poly.pdbx_seq_one_letter_code
_entity_poly.pdbx_strand_id
1 'polypeptide(L)'
;ADWALWTVWYFGIYALARIALHWYKMMNKFSLRILAFSIALPGLFLLFQTGDHGAKMVYGYGAGTGQLIEQQDTEKVSTDSLQQSNSTFTVNDNGNWSWEIGPNGVSTLLSKFQWLEGAPQDLQPSVVKSGDNYLIQLTPESSPNFFTVRNALLNVQVDYYLDLSNFDGEVELVNHVQDSQNYDFVTLSSEGTITQGRVIGGETNIFGEESYSASGILFVRTVVNGTHFRAYINKEMAVHGHGDAPEAGKVGLRLNGSGTVFIDSISLTQLN
;
A
#
# COMPACT_ATOMS: atom_id res chain seq x y z
N ALA A 1 -17.99 12.72 -6.25
CA ALA A 1 -18.66 13.95 -5.78
C ALA A 1 -18.06 14.31 -4.43
N ASP A 2 -17.91 15.60 -4.11
CA ASP A 2 -17.30 16.05 -2.85
C ASP A 2 -18.27 15.82 -1.67
N TRP A 3 -18.22 14.61 -1.10
CA TRP A 3 -19.05 14.19 0.04
C TRP A 3 -18.88 15.13 1.24
N ALA A 4 -17.68 15.67 1.45
CA ALA A 4 -17.41 16.61 2.53
C ALA A 4 -18.20 17.91 2.33
N LEU A 5 -18.21 18.46 1.11
CA LEU A 5 -18.98 19.66 0.79
C LEU A 5 -20.49 19.46 1.02
N TRP A 6 -21.05 18.32 0.60
CA TRP A 6 -22.46 18.01 0.83
C TRP A 6 -22.78 17.88 2.32
N THR A 7 -21.92 17.24 3.10
CA THR A 7 -22.07 17.11 4.56
C THR A 7 -22.03 18.46 5.26
N VAL A 8 -21.10 19.35 4.88
CA VAL A 8 -21.01 20.71 5.42
C VAL A 8 -22.27 21.51 5.13
N TRP A 9 -22.77 21.50 3.89
CA TRP A 9 -24.00 22.21 3.55
C TRP A 9 -25.22 21.64 4.27
N TYR A 10 -25.32 20.31 4.36
CA TYR A 10 -26.43 19.64 5.05
C TYR A 10 -26.53 20.07 6.52
N PHE A 11 -25.43 19.93 7.27
CA PHE A 11 -25.40 20.31 8.68
C PHE A 11 -25.43 21.82 8.88
N GLY A 12 -24.86 22.61 7.96
CA GLY A 12 -24.91 24.07 8.00
C GLY A 12 -26.35 24.59 7.87
N ILE A 13 -27.08 24.13 6.85
CA ILE A 13 -28.50 24.50 6.63
C ILE A 13 -29.36 23.99 7.80
N TYR A 14 -29.14 22.73 8.23
CA TYR A 14 -29.86 22.16 9.36
C TYR A 14 -29.64 22.96 10.66
N ALA A 15 -28.40 23.37 10.94
CA ALA A 15 -28.07 24.18 12.11
C ALA A 15 -28.75 25.56 12.05
N LEU A 16 -28.72 26.24 10.90
CA LEU A 16 -29.42 27.51 10.71
C LEU A 16 -30.93 27.38 10.92
N ALA A 17 -31.55 26.35 10.33
CA ALA A 17 -32.97 26.07 10.53
C ALA A 17 -33.29 25.79 12.00
N ARG A 18 -32.45 25.03 12.70
CA ARG A 18 -32.63 24.72 14.12
C ARG A 18 -32.51 25.97 15.00
N ILE A 19 -31.55 26.85 14.72
CA ILE A 19 -31.39 28.13 15.42
C ILE A 19 -32.63 29.00 15.21
N ALA A 20 -33.12 29.11 13.97
CA ALA A 20 -34.35 29.86 13.67
C ALA A 20 -35.57 29.28 14.43
N LEU A 21 -35.80 27.97 14.36
CA LEU A 21 -36.91 27.30 15.05
C LEU A 21 -36.84 27.47 16.57
N HIS A 22 -35.63 27.53 17.14
CA HIS A 22 -35.42 27.80 18.56
C HIS A 22 -35.74 29.26 18.91
N TRP A 23 -35.27 30.23 18.10
CA TRP A 23 -35.52 31.65 18.30
C TRP A 23 -37.03 31.97 18.30
N TYR A 24 -37.78 31.39 17.37
CA TYR A 24 -39.24 31.56 17.30
C TYR A 24 -40.02 30.72 18.33
N LYS A 25 -39.34 30.06 19.30
CA LYS A 25 -39.93 29.18 20.33
C LYS A 25 -40.78 28.03 19.77
N MET A 26 -40.64 27.71 18.47
CA MET A 26 -41.39 26.64 17.81
C MET A 26 -40.96 25.25 18.29
N MET A 27 -39.72 25.14 18.76
CA MET A 27 -39.17 23.92 19.37
C MET A 27 -39.83 23.54 20.70
N ASN A 28 -40.80 24.29 21.24
CA ASN A 28 -41.58 23.85 22.40
C ASN A 28 -42.61 22.76 22.04
N LYS A 29 -42.95 22.61 20.76
CA LYS A 29 -43.87 21.56 20.29
C LYS A 29 -43.11 20.25 20.12
N PHE A 30 -43.58 19.20 20.80
CA PHE A 30 -42.98 17.86 20.74
C PHE A 30 -42.90 17.30 19.31
N SER A 31 -43.94 17.51 18.50
CA SER A 31 -43.99 17.09 17.10
C SER A 31 -42.91 17.74 16.23
N LEU A 32 -42.57 19.02 16.45
CA LEU A 32 -41.48 19.69 15.73
C LEU A 32 -40.10 19.20 16.19
N ARG A 33 -39.95 18.78 17.46
CA ARG A 33 -38.71 18.13 17.93
C ARG A 33 -38.49 16.79 17.24
N ILE A 34 -39.53 15.97 17.13
CA ILE A 34 -39.46 14.69 16.43
C ILE A 34 -39.10 14.92 14.97
N LEU A 35 -39.79 15.85 14.28
CA LEU A 35 -39.50 16.15 12.88
C LEU A 35 -38.06 16.61 12.67
N ALA A 36 -37.57 17.54 13.49
CA ALA A 36 -36.19 18.00 13.42
C ALA A 36 -35.18 16.87 13.69
N PHE A 37 -35.50 15.94 14.59
CA PHE A 37 -34.66 14.76 14.84
C PHE A 37 -34.66 13.81 13.65
N SER A 38 -35.82 13.51 13.05
CA SER A 38 -35.91 12.65 11.86
C SER A 38 -35.13 13.23 10.68
N ILE A 39 -35.16 14.56 10.49
CA ILE A 39 -34.35 15.25 9.47
C ILE A 39 -32.86 15.18 9.80
N ALA A 40 -32.42 14.95 11.04
CA ALA A 40 -31.00 14.77 11.31
C ALA A 40 -30.45 13.40 10.84
N LEU A 41 -31.30 12.37 10.77
CA LEU A 41 -30.87 10.99 10.52
C LEU A 41 -30.15 10.78 9.18
N PRO A 42 -30.60 11.33 8.03
CA PRO A 42 -29.84 11.24 6.78
C PRO A 42 -28.44 11.87 6.86
N GLY A 43 -28.24 12.82 7.77
CA GLY A 43 -26.93 13.42 8.04
C GLY A 43 -25.92 12.42 8.63
N LEU A 44 -26.37 11.40 9.36
CA LEU A 44 -25.50 10.33 9.87
C LEU A 44 -24.95 9.49 8.71
N PHE A 45 -25.76 9.23 7.69
CA PHE A 45 -25.31 8.53 6.48
C PHE A 45 -24.27 9.36 5.71
N LEU A 46 -24.51 10.67 5.57
CA LEU A 46 -23.54 11.58 4.93
C LEU A 46 -22.21 11.64 5.70
N LEU A 47 -22.25 11.67 7.04
CA LEU A 47 -21.05 11.59 7.88
C LEU A 47 -20.29 10.29 7.67
N PHE A 48 -20.99 9.15 7.63
CA PHE A 48 -20.38 7.85 7.36
C PHE A 48 -19.66 7.84 6.01
N GLN A 49 -20.35 8.24 4.94
CA GLN A 49 -19.77 8.29 3.60
C GLN A 49 -18.58 9.25 3.50
N THR A 50 -18.69 10.41 4.15
CA THR A 50 -17.59 11.40 4.16
C THR A 50 -16.37 10.86 4.90
N GLY A 51 -16.59 10.17 6.03
CA GLY A 51 -15.52 9.53 6.79
C GLY A 51 -14.81 8.44 6.00
N ASP A 52 -15.58 7.55 5.36
CA ASP A 52 -15.04 6.43 4.58
C ASP A 52 -14.25 6.92 3.35
N HIS A 53 -14.82 7.86 2.59
CA HIS A 53 -14.12 8.46 1.45
C HIS A 53 -12.91 9.31 1.88
N GLY A 54 -12.98 10.03 3.00
CA GLY A 54 -11.85 10.77 3.56
C GLY A 54 -10.71 9.83 3.96
N ALA A 55 -11.03 8.72 4.64
CA ALA A 55 -10.08 7.67 4.96
C ALA A 55 -9.47 7.06 3.68
N LYS A 56 -10.27 6.81 2.64
CA LYS A 56 -9.77 6.31 1.34
C LYS A 56 -8.82 7.31 0.67
N MET A 57 -9.03 8.62 0.79
CA MET A 57 -8.09 9.63 0.28
C MET A 57 -6.73 9.60 0.98
N VAL A 58 -6.72 9.50 2.30
CA VAL A 58 -5.46 9.47 3.06
C VAL A 58 -4.76 8.12 2.88
N TYR A 59 -5.49 7.01 3.05
CA TYR A 59 -4.89 5.67 3.09
C TYR A 59 -4.74 5.01 1.72
N GLY A 60 -5.71 5.21 0.82
CA GLY A 60 -5.68 4.64 -0.53
C GLY A 60 -4.93 5.51 -1.53
N TYR A 61 -4.94 6.83 -1.35
CA TYR A 61 -4.34 7.78 -2.30
C TYR A 61 -3.20 8.64 -1.74
N GLY A 62 -2.83 8.50 -0.46
CA GLY A 62 -1.70 9.25 0.12
C GLY A 62 -1.96 10.75 0.32
N ALA A 63 -3.21 11.20 0.21
CA ALA A 63 -3.54 12.61 0.38
C ALA A 63 -3.20 13.07 1.81
N GLY A 64 -2.31 14.05 1.93
CA GLY A 64 -1.84 14.58 3.22
C GLY A 64 -0.67 13.83 3.86
N THR A 65 -0.17 12.74 3.26
CA THR A 65 1.05 12.03 3.74
C THR A 65 2.33 12.49 3.02
N GLY A 66 2.24 13.49 2.14
CA GLY A 66 3.33 13.94 1.27
C GLY A 66 3.38 13.22 -0.08
N GLN A 67 2.54 12.21 -0.30
CA GLN A 67 2.32 11.57 -1.59
C GLN A 67 1.10 12.19 -2.29
N LEU A 68 1.25 13.34 -2.91
CA LEU A 68 0.25 13.80 -3.88
C LEU A 68 0.70 13.32 -5.26
N ILE A 69 -0.17 12.53 -5.90
CA ILE A 69 -0.02 11.93 -7.22
C ILE A 69 0.75 12.86 -8.17
N GLU A 70 1.92 12.39 -8.56
CA GLU A 70 2.66 12.83 -9.71
C GLU A 70 1.88 12.39 -10.95
N GLN A 71 1.10 13.31 -11.53
CA GLN A 71 0.73 13.30 -12.95
C GLN A 71 0.06 14.63 -13.34
N GLN A 72 0.87 15.58 -13.81
CA GLN A 72 0.82 16.12 -15.18
C GLN A 72 1.87 17.22 -15.38
N ASP A 73 2.82 16.92 -16.28
CA ASP A 73 3.76 17.77 -17.01
C ASP A 73 4.05 19.20 -16.51
N THR A 74 5.32 19.44 -16.18
CA THR A 74 6.05 20.57 -16.78
C THR A 74 7.53 20.23 -16.89
N GLU A 75 8.03 20.16 -18.12
CA GLU A 75 9.46 20.21 -18.43
C GLU A 75 10.16 21.36 -17.69
N LYS A 76 11.34 21.09 -17.10
CA LYS A 76 12.50 21.99 -17.20
C LYS A 76 13.83 21.31 -16.85
N VAL A 77 14.55 21.02 -17.93
CA VAL A 77 16.00 20.99 -18.18
C VAL A 77 16.96 21.29 -17.00
N SER A 78 17.76 20.25 -16.69
CA SER A 78 19.24 20.16 -16.54
C SER A 78 20.02 21.04 -15.55
N THR A 79 20.80 20.36 -14.69
CA THR A 79 22.27 20.55 -14.63
C THR A 79 22.99 19.24 -14.32
N ASP A 80 24.15 19.13 -14.94
CA ASP A 80 25.04 18.01 -15.19
C ASP A 80 25.91 17.59 -13.98
N SER A 81 26.09 16.27 -13.78
CA SER A 81 27.36 15.69 -13.33
C SER A 81 27.34 14.15 -13.37
N LEU A 82 27.77 13.60 -14.51
CA LEU A 82 28.63 12.42 -14.68
C LEU A 82 28.64 11.34 -13.56
N GLN A 83 27.62 10.47 -13.55
CA GLN A 83 27.72 9.01 -13.36
C GLN A 83 26.30 8.40 -13.43
N GLN A 84 25.68 8.45 -14.59
CA GLN A 84 24.33 7.90 -14.75
C GLN A 84 24.43 6.38 -15.00
N SER A 85 24.42 5.62 -13.91
CA SER A 85 24.00 4.22 -14.00
C SER A 85 22.58 4.25 -14.57
N ASN A 86 22.31 3.60 -15.70
CA ASN A 86 20.99 3.52 -16.35
C ASN A 86 20.00 2.66 -15.54
N SER A 87 20.06 2.74 -14.21
CA SER A 87 19.12 2.13 -13.29
C SER A 87 17.97 3.09 -13.06
N THR A 88 16.77 2.56 -13.17
CA THR A 88 15.50 3.21 -12.83
C THR A 88 15.22 3.19 -11.32
N PHE A 89 16.19 2.72 -10.52
CA PHE A 89 16.10 2.74 -9.06
C PHE A 89 16.56 4.09 -8.52
N THR A 90 15.63 4.86 -7.98
CA THR A 90 15.90 6.19 -7.40
C THR A 90 15.84 6.13 -5.88
N VAL A 91 16.71 6.88 -5.21
CA VAL A 91 16.72 7.03 -3.75
C VAL A 91 16.79 8.52 -3.46
N ASN A 92 15.86 9.00 -2.64
CA ASN A 92 15.79 10.39 -2.21
C ASN A 92 16.57 10.59 -0.91
N ASP A 93 16.93 11.84 -0.61
CA ASP A 93 17.68 12.20 0.60
C ASP A 93 16.99 11.79 1.91
N ASN A 94 15.66 11.68 1.88
CA ASN A 94 14.84 11.25 3.02
C ASN A 94 14.72 9.71 3.15
N GLY A 95 15.42 8.94 2.32
CA GLY A 95 15.40 7.47 2.36
C GLY A 95 14.26 6.82 1.58
N ASN A 96 13.31 7.59 1.03
CA ASN A 96 12.32 7.08 0.08
C ASN A 96 13.03 6.54 -1.15
N TRP A 97 12.47 5.50 -1.75
CA TRP A 97 13.02 4.96 -2.99
C TRP A 97 11.92 4.42 -3.89
N SER A 98 12.18 4.43 -5.19
CA SER A 98 11.32 3.81 -6.18
C SER A 98 12.14 3.00 -7.17
N TRP A 99 11.53 1.95 -7.68
CA TRP A 99 12.05 1.14 -8.76
C TRP A 99 10.93 0.88 -9.76
N GLU A 100 10.89 1.69 -10.81
CA GLU A 100 10.13 1.38 -12.02
C GLU A 100 10.96 0.41 -12.85
N ILE A 101 10.40 -0.67 -13.38
CA ILE A 101 11.23 -1.57 -14.18
C ILE A 101 11.58 -0.89 -15.51
N GLY A 102 12.88 -0.92 -15.84
CA GLY A 102 13.39 -0.48 -17.14
C GLY A 102 14.18 -1.59 -17.85
N PRO A 103 14.82 -1.27 -19.00
CA PRO A 103 15.61 -2.24 -19.78
C PRO A 103 16.70 -2.96 -18.98
N ASN A 104 17.23 -2.32 -17.94
CA ASN A 104 18.28 -2.85 -17.05
C ASN A 104 17.72 -3.44 -15.74
N GLY A 105 16.46 -3.88 -15.73
CA GLY A 105 15.78 -4.42 -14.55
C GLY A 105 16.57 -5.52 -13.85
N VAL A 106 17.10 -6.51 -14.58
CA VAL A 106 17.90 -7.59 -13.98
C VAL A 106 19.17 -7.05 -13.31
N SER A 107 19.91 -6.15 -13.97
CA SER A 107 21.12 -5.55 -13.38
C SER A 107 20.80 -4.73 -12.13
N THR A 108 19.66 -4.03 -12.13
CA THR A 108 19.17 -3.28 -10.97
C THR A 108 18.82 -4.22 -9.81
N LEU A 109 18.08 -5.30 -10.07
CA LEU A 109 17.76 -6.33 -9.08
C LEU A 109 19.04 -6.86 -8.41
N LEU A 110 20.02 -7.29 -9.21
CA LEU A 110 21.28 -7.88 -8.71
C LEU A 110 22.17 -6.91 -7.93
N SER A 111 22.10 -5.60 -8.24
CA SER A 111 22.96 -4.59 -7.60
C SER A 111 22.33 -3.94 -6.38
N LYS A 112 20.99 -3.85 -6.31
CA LYS A 112 20.26 -3.15 -5.24
C LYS A 112 19.73 -4.09 -4.16
N PHE A 113 19.45 -5.34 -4.51
CA PHE A 113 18.92 -6.33 -3.57
C PHE A 113 20.02 -7.29 -3.06
N GLN A 114 19.80 -7.84 -1.88
CA GLN A 114 20.63 -8.87 -1.25
C GLN A 114 19.76 -10.08 -0.92
N TRP A 115 20.29 -11.29 -1.07
CA TRP A 115 19.59 -12.53 -0.78
C TRP A 115 19.87 -12.97 0.66
N LEU A 116 18.83 -13.40 1.34
CA LEU A 116 18.84 -14.04 2.67
C LEU A 116 18.60 -15.55 2.55
N GLU A 117 17.86 -15.98 1.53
CA GLU A 117 17.56 -17.37 1.20
C GLU A 117 17.50 -17.52 -0.32
N GLY A 118 18.03 -18.63 -0.86
CA GLY A 118 18.15 -18.86 -2.30
C GLY A 118 19.25 -18.02 -2.97
N ALA A 119 19.24 -18.00 -4.30
CA ALA A 119 20.16 -17.22 -5.12
C ALA A 119 19.42 -16.54 -6.29
N PRO A 120 19.92 -15.41 -6.83
CA PRO A 120 19.26 -14.73 -7.94
C PRO A 120 19.04 -15.60 -9.18
N GLN A 121 19.92 -16.58 -9.41
CA GLN A 121 19.80 -17.50 -10.54
C GLN A 121 18.59 -18.42 -10.42
N ASP A 122 18.15 -18.73 -9.21
CA ASP A 122 16.99 -19.58 -8.92
C ASP A 122 15.68 -18.93 -9.38
N LEU A 123 15.67 -17.61 -9.56
CA LEU A 123 14.52 -16.84 -10.06
C LEU A 123 14.52 -16.65 -11.58
N GLN A 124 15.58 -17.05 -12.28
CA GLN A 124 15.73 -16.86 -13.74
C GLN A 124 15.28 -15.46 -14.23
N PRO A 125 15.77 -14.36 -13.62
CA PRO A 125 15.23 -13.03 -13.87
C PRO A 125 15.43 -12.59 -15.32
N SER A 126 14.37 -12.09 -15.94
CA SER A 126 14.43 -11.50 -17.28
C SER A 126 13.56 -10.24 -17.36
N VAL A 127 13.88 -9.34 -18.29
CA VAL A 127 13.04 -8.16 -18.57
C VAL A 127 12.19 -8.46 -19.80
N VAL A 128 10.89 -8.25 -19.67
CA VAL A 128 9.94 -8.35 -20.77
C VAL A 128 9.33 -6.98 -21.06
N LYS A 129 8.98 -6.73 -22.32
CA LYS A 129 8.29 -5.49 -22.72
C LYS A 129 6.78 -5.72 -22.72
N SER A 130 6.02 -4.83 -22.09
CA SER A 130 4.56 -4.87 -22.02
C SER A 130 4.01 -3.51 -22.46
N GLY A 131 3.55 -3.42 -23.72
CA GLY A 131 3.21 -2.13 -24.33
C GLY A 131 4.43 -1.21 -24.40
N ASP A 132 4.33 -0.02 -23.79
CA ASP A 132 5.43 0.93 -23.66
C ASP A 132 6.25 0.75 -22.37
N ASN A 133 5.82 -0.14 -21.47
CA ASN A 133 6.46 -0.40 -20.18
C ASN A 133 7.38 -1.63 -20.25
N TYR A 134 8.21 -1.78 -19.22
CA TYR A 134 9.00 -2.97 -18.97
C TYR A 134 8.53 -3.63 -17.67
N LEU A 135 8.56 -4.96 -17.63
CA LEU A 135 8.31 -5.75 -16.42
C LEU A 135 9.53 -6.63 -16.16
N ILE A 136 9.82 -6.91 -14.90
CA ILE A 136 10.76 -7.98 -14.57
C ILE A 136 9.97 -9.25 -14.31
N GLN A 137 10.32 -10.30 -15.05
CA GLN A 137 9.79 -11.64 -14.92
C GLN A 137 10.70 -12.43 -14.00
N LEU A 138 10.10 -13.07 -12.98
CA LEU A 138 10.76 -14.01 -12.08
C LEU A 138 10.07 -15.37 -12.20
N THR A 139 10.84 -16.43 -12.39
CA THR A 139 10.35 -17.79 -12.59
C THR A 139 11.05 -18.76 -11.61
N PRO A 140 10.63 -18.79 -10.33
CA PRO A 140 11.20 -19.72 -9.34
C PRO A 140 10.87 -21.18 -9.64
N GLU A 141 11.77 -22.08 -9.23
CA GLU A 141 11.66 -23.53 -9.40
C GLU A 141 11.40 -24.29 -8.07
N SER A 142 10.48 -23.78 -7.23
CA SER A 142 9.99 -24.35 -5.95
C SER A 142 10.78 -24.09 -4.67
N SER A 143 12.08 -23.77 -4.72
CA SER A 143 12.80 -23.34 -3.50
C SER A 143 12.47 -21.89 -3.13
N PRO A 144 12.35 -21.56 -1.83
CA PRO A 144 12.09 -20.19 -1.42
C PRO A 144 13.25 -19.26 -1.80
N ASN A 145 12.90 -18.07 -2.24
CA ASN A 145 13.84 -17.00 -2.58
C ASN A 145 13.47 -15.76 -1.79
N PHE A 146 14.32 -15.36 -0.85
CA PHE A 146 14.10 -14.23 0.04
C PHE A 146 15.18 -13.18 -0.21
N PHE A 147 14.78 -12.01 -0.70
CA PHE A 147 15.69 -10.91 -1.00
C PHE A 147 15.13 -9.56 -0.59
N THR A 148 16.03 -8.66 -0.18
CA THR A 148 15.69 -7.33 0.38
C THR A 148 16.56 -6.23 -0.18
N VAL A 149 16.07 -4.99 -0.19
CA VAL A 149 16.95 -3.82 -0.33
C VAL A 149 17.81 -3.68 0.92
N ARG A 150 18.95 -2.98 0.80
CA ARG A 150 19.92 -2.89 1.91
C ARG A 150 19.53 -1.89 3.00
N ASN A 151 18.73 -0.88 2.66
CA ASN A 151 18.38 0.18 3.60
C ASN A 151 17.36 -0.32 4.64
N ALA A 152 17.52 0.11 5.89
CA ALA A 152 16.65 -0.25 7.00
C ALA A 152 15.83 0.97 7.43
N LEU A 153 14.51 0.81 7.52
CA LEU A 153 13.57 1.87 7.85
C LEU A 153 12.55 1.37 8.87
N LEU A 154 12.01 2.29 9.67
CA LEU A 154 11.03 1.99 10.70
C LEU A 154 9.62 2.15 10.16
N ASN A 155 9.02 3.34 10.17
CA ASN A 155 7.65 3.47 9.66
C ASN A 155 7.67 3.54 8.13
N VAL A 156 7.05 2.58 7.46
CA VAL A 156 7.10 2.44 6.01
C VAL A 156 5.73 2.18 5.41
N GLN A 157 5.52 2.74 4.22
CA GLN A 157 4.52 2.32 3.27
C GLN A 157 5.26 1.81 2.03
N VAL A 158 4.85 0.66 1.50
CA VAL A 158 5.43 0.09 0.28
C VAL A 158 4.33 -0.28 -0.69
N ASP A 159 4.43 0.25 -1.90
CA ASP A 159 3.50 0.00 -3.00
C ASP A 159 4.16 -0.90 -4.03
N TYR A 160 3.46 -1.97 -4.40
CA TYR A 160 3.89 -2.98 -5.35
C TYR A 160 2.87 -3.08 -6.48
N TYR A 161 3.38 -3.22 -7.71
CA TYR A 161 2.59 -3.58 -8.88
C TYR A 161 3.05 -4.92 -9.41
N LEU A 162 2.24 -5.96 -9.17
CA LEU A 162 2.61 -7.37 -9.36
C LEU A 162 1.56 -8.12 -10.17
N ASP A 163 1.97 -8.99 -11.09
CA ASP A 163 1.08 -9.98 -11.70
C ASP A 163 1.45 -11.38 -11.20
N LEU A 164 0.47 -12.02 -10.55
CA LEU A 164 0.59 -13.35 -9.95
C LEU A 164 -0.25 -14.40 -10.69
N SER A 165 -0.84 -14.04 -11.84
CA SER A 165 -1.85 -14.88 -12.52
C SER A 165 -1.31 -16.24 -12.98
N ASN A 166 0.00 -16.36 -13.17
CA ASN A 166 0.69 -17.58 -13.59
C ASN A 166 1.64 -18.13 -12.51
N PHE A 167 1.44 -17.73 -11.26
CA PHE A 167 2.25 -18.18 -10.13
C PHE A 167 1.42 -19.13 -9.25
N ASP A 168 2.04 -20.23 -8.85
CA ASP A 168 1.48 -21.20 -7.92
C ASP A 168 2.36 -21.28 -6.67
N GLY A 169 1.82 -20.80 -5.55
CA GLY A 169 2.52 -20.66 -4.27
C GLY A 169 2.21 -19.33 -3.59
N GLU A 170 3.19 -18.82 -2.84
CA GLU A 170 3.06 -17.65 -1.98
C GLU A 170 4.08 -16.57 -2.34
N VAL A 171 3.60 -15.32 -2.45
CA VAL A 171 4.43 -14.12 -2.52
C VAL A 171 4.28 -13.36 -1.21
N GLU A 172 5.36 -13.25 -0.45
CA GLU A 172 5.41 -12.44 0.76
C GLU A 172 6.03 -11.07 0.47
N LEU A 173 5.28 -10.02 0.78
CA LEU A 173 5.74 -8.64 0.84
C LEU A 173 6.29 -8.39 2.24
N VAL A 174 7.61 -8.47 2.37
CA VAL A 174 8.29 -8.48 3.67
C VAL A 174 8.78 -7.09 4.06
N ASN A 175 8.57 -6.75 5.33
CA ASN A 175 8.94 -5.48 5.95
C ASN A 175 9.74 -5.76 7.24
N HIS A 176 10.48 -4.77 7.72
CA HIS A 176 11.23 -4.83 8.99
C HIS A 176 12.19 -6.03 9.10
N VAL A 177 12.67 -6.52 7.96
CA VAL A 177 13.49 -7.72 7.90
C VAL A 177 14.83 -7.47 8.61
N GLN A 178 15.07 -8.24 9.68
CA GLN A 178 16.36 -8.32 10.35
C GLN A 178 17.20 -9.45 9.75
N ASP A 179 16.60 -10.62 9.65
CA ASP A 179 17.15 -11.85 9.07
C ASP A 179 16.01 -12.76 8.55
N SER A 180 16.35 -13.96 8.08
CA SER A 180 15.39 -14.92 7.53
C SER A 180 14.43 -15.54 8.54
N GLN A 181 14.54 -15.17 9.83
CA GLN A 181 13.74 -15.71 10.93
C GLN A 181 13.02 -14.59 11.72
N ASN A 182 13.23 -13.32 11.36
CA ASN A 182 12.68 -12.16 12.07
C ASN A 182 12.27 -11.06 11.08
N TYR A 183 10.98 -10.99 10.76
CA TYR A 183 10.41 -10.03 9.80
C TYR A 183 8.89 -9.90 9.91
N ASP A 184 8.34 -8.80 9.43
CA ASP A 184 6.90 -8.59 9.21
C ASP A 184 6.55 -8.95 7.77
N PHE A 185 5.34 -9.44 7.52
CA PHE A 185 4.94 -9.86 6.18
C PHE A 185 3.47 -9.57 5.85
N VAL A 186 3.22 -9.48 4.54
CA VAL A 186 1.90 -9.66 3.92
C VAL A 186 2.05 -10.71 2.82
N THR A 187 1.41 -11.85 2.98
CA THR A 187 1.44 -12.96 2.03
C THR A 187 0.26 -12.88 1.07
N LEU A 188 0.49 -13.17 -0.20
CA LEU A 188 -0.50 -13.35 -1.26
C LEU A 188 -0.37 -14.78 -1.78
N SER A 189 -1.35 -15.65 -1.51
CA SER A 189 -1.35 -17.04 -1.97
C SER A 189 -2.07 -17.21 -3.31
N SER A 190 -1.60 -18.15 -4.14
CA SER A 190 -2.27 -18.55 -5.39
C SER A 190 -3.69 -19.08 -5.17
N GLU A 191 -4.02 -19.50 -3.94
CA GLU A 191 -5.35 -19.95 -3.53
C GLU A 191 -6.34 -18.78 -3.26
N GLY A 192 -5.86 -17.53 -3.30
CA GLY A 192 -6.70 -16.35 -3.08
C GLY A 192 -6.83 -15.97 -1.61
N THR A 193 -5.78 -16.20 -0.81
CA THR A 193 -5.73 -15.78 0.59
C THR A 193 -4.64 -14.73 0.80
N ILE A 194 -5.00 -13.62 1.46
CA ILE A 194 -4.08 -12.61 1.93
C ILE A 194 -3.93 -12.71 3.44
N THR A 195 -2.70 -12.86 3.91
CA THR A 195 -2.39 -13.02 5.34
C THR A 195 -1.37 -11.97 5.75
N GLN A 196 -1.60 -11.30 6.88
CA GLN A 196 -0.66 -10.36 7.48
C GLN A 196 -0.18 -10.91 8.82
N GLY A 197 1.12 -10.79 9.08
CA GLY A 197 1.71 -11.28 10.32
C GLY A 197 3.17 -10.91 10.50
N ARG A 198 3.78 -11.59 11.47
CA ARG A 198 5.18 -11.47 11.85
C ARG A 198 5.80 -12.83 12.06
N VAL A 199 7.06 -12.98 11.69
CA VAL A 199 7.91 -14.12 12.07
C VAL A 199 8.89 -13.66 13.15
N ILE A 200 8.99 -14.41 14.26
CA ILE A 200 9.94 -14.17 15.35
C ILE A 200 10.64 -15.49 15.67
N GLY A 201 11.97 -15.53 15.53
CA GLY A 201 12.74 -16.75 15.73
C GLY A 201 12.28 -17.93 14.85
N GLY A 202 11.70 -17.65 13.67
CA GLY A 202 11.13 -18.65 12.77
C GLY A 202 9.67 -19.03 13.07
N GLU A 203 9.08 -18.53 14.15
CA GLU A 203 7.68 -18.77 14.49
C GLU A 203 6.76 -17.69 13.91
N THR A 204 5.72 -18.14 13.21
CA THR A 204 4.74 -17.24 12.57
C THR A 204 3.61 -16.87 13.53
N ASN A 205 3.36 -15.58 13.66
CA ASN A 205 2.22 -14.99 14.36
C ASN A 205 1.35 -14.21 13.35
N ILE A 206 0.08 -14.61 13.21
CA ILE A 206 -0.86 -14.01 12.25
C ILE A 206 -1.65 -12.90 12.93
N PHE A 207 -1.68 -11.72 12.29
CA PHE A 207 -2.47 -10.58 12.75
C PHE A 207 -3.82 -10.47 12.06
N GLY A 208 -3.95 -11.00 10.83
CA GLY A 208 -5.19 -11.00 10.08
C GLY A 208 -5.08 -11.81 8.79
N GLU A 209 -6.21 -12.31 8.32
CA GLU A 209 -6.33 -13.12 7.12
C GLU A 209 -7.68 -12.84 6.45
N GLU A 210 -7.69 -12.71 5.13
CA GLU A 210 -8.90 -12.52 4.33
C GLU A 210 -8.74 -13.21 2.97
N SER A 211 -9.87 -13.43 2.27
CA SER A 211 -9.83 -13.87 0.88
C SER A 211 -9.69 -12.69 -0.08
N TYR A 212 -8.95 -12.89 -1.17
CA TYR A 212 -8.86 -11.94 -2.26
C TYR A 212 -9.02 -12.64 -3.61
N SER A 213 -9.41 -11.88 -4.63
CA SER A 213 -9.34 -12.35 -6.02
C SER A 213 -8.53 -11.37 -6.84
N ALA A 214 -7.73 -11.93 -7.73
CA ALA A 214 -6.76 -11.21 -8.52
C ALA A 214 -6.72 -11.75 -9.93
N SER A 215 -6.70 -10.86 -10.91
CA SER A 215 -6.44 -11.19 -12.30
C SER A 215 -5.64 -10.04 -12.92
N GLY A 216 -4.53 -10.36 -13.56
CA GLY A 216 -3.59 -9.38 -14.11
C GLY A 216 -2.80 -8.64 -13.04
N ILE A 217 -2.35 -7.43 -13.38
CA ILE A 217 -1.55 -6.58 -12.48
C ILE A 217 -2.40 -6.12 -11.30
N LEU A 218 -1.91 -6.45 -10.11
CA LEU A 218 -2.43 -6.02 -8.81
C LEU A 218 -1.63 -4.84 -8.28
N PHE A 219 -2.35 -3.86 -7.76
CA PHE A 219 -1.77 -2.92 -6.82
C PHE A 219 -1.86 -3.48 -5.42
N VAL A 220 -0.72 -3.63 -4.73
CA VAL A 220 -0.68 -4.04 -3.32
C VAL A 220 0.12 -3.04 -2.52
N ARG A 221 -0.45 -2.56 -1.41
CA ARG A 221 0.21 -1.63 -0.50
C ARG A 221 0.35 -2.25 0.87
N THR A 222 1.55 -2.28 1.43
CA THR A 222 1.80 -2.59 2.85
C THR A 222 2.05 -1.29 3.61
N VAL A 223 1.51 -1.19 4.82
CA VAL A 223 1.71 -0.04 5.71
C VAL A 223 2.01 -0.55 7.10
N VAL A 224 3.12 -0.10 7.66
CA VAL A 224 3.49 -0.33 9.06
C VAL A 224 3.86 0.98 9.70
N ASN A 225 3.10 1.38 10.72
CA ASN A 225 3.36 2.59 11.50
C ASN A 225 3.09 2.30 12.98
N GLY A 226 4.16 2.20 13.77
CA GLY A 226 4.11 1.78 15.16
C GLY A 226 3.44 0.41 15.30
N THR A 227 2.30 0.36 16.00
CA THR A 227 1.56 -0.87 16.31
C THR A 227 0.49 -1.26 15.29
N HIS A 228 0.34 -0.49 14.20
CA HIS A 228 -0.69 -0.72 13.18
C HIS A 228 -0.08 -1.27 11.90
N PHE A 229 -0.59 -2.41 11.47
CA PHE A 229 -0.22 -3.11 10.25
C PHE A 229 -1.42 -3.12 9.32
N ARG A 230 -1.25 -2.73 8.06
CA ARG A 230 -2.34 -2.67 7.09
C ARG A 230 -1.85 -3.14 5.74
N ALA A 231 -2.70 -3.85 5.03
CA ALA A 231 -2.48 -4.15 3.63
C ALA A 231 -3.70 -3.76 2.80
N TYR A 232 -3.44 -3.30 1.58
CA TYR A 232 -4.47 -2.92 0.63
C TYR A 232 -4.24 -3.67 -0.67
N ILE A 233 -5.31 -4.17 -1.28
CA ILE A 233 -5.31 -4.68 -2.65
C ILE A 233 -6.19 -3.75 -3.47
N ASN A 234 -5.70 -3.29 -4.61
CA ASN A 234 -6.43 -2.39 -5.52
C ASN A 234 -7.06 -1.17 -4.82
N LYS A 235 -6.31 -0.62 -3.84
CA LYS A 235 -6.66 0.57 -3.03
C LYS A 235 -7.83 0.35 -2.08
N GLU A 236 -8.18 -0.90 -1.81
CA GLU A 236 -9.15 -1.30 -0.79
C GLU A 236 -8.42 -2.05 0.32
N MET A 237 -8.75 -1.72 1.57
CA MET A 237 -8.10 -2.36 2.72
C MET A 237 -8.51 -3.83 2.73
N ALA A 238 -7.52 -4.71 2.70
CA ALA A 238 -7.71 -6.15 2.71
C ALA A 238 -7.55 -6.71 4.12
N VAL A 239 -6.47 -6.33 4.83
CA VAL A 239 -6.22 -6.77 6.21
C VAL A 239 -5.71 -5.61 7.06
N HIS A 240 -6.05 -5.65 8.34
CA HIS A 240 -5.62 -4.68 9.35
C HIS A 240 -5.36 -5.41 10.66
N GLY A 241 -4.07 -5.53 10.99
CA GLY A 241 -3.57 -6.16 12.20
C GLY A 241 -3.03 -5.16 13.22
N HIS A 242 -2.94 -5.63 14.47
CA HIS A 242 -2.24 -4.94 15.54
C HIS A 242 -1.17 -5.85 16.13
N GLY A 243 0.00 -5.28 16.40
CA GLY A 243 1.12 -5.98 17.01
C GLY A 243 2.08 -5.01 17.70
N ASP A 244 3.13 -5.54 18.32
CA ASP A 244 4.17 -4.71 18.89
C ASP A 244 4.92 -3.93 17.79
N ALA A 245 5.32 -2.70 18.12
CA ALA A 245 6.08 -1.88 17.19
C ALA A 245 7.37 -2.59 16.78
N PRO A 246 7.67 -2.69 15.47
CA PRO A 246 8.89 -3.36 15.00
C PRO A 246 10.15 -2.54 15.30
N GLU A 247 11.30 -3.17 15.14
CA GLU A 247 12.58 -2.47 14.98
C GLU A 247 12.77 -2.05 13.51
N ALA A 248 13.59 -1.03 13.27
CA ALA A 248 13.90 -0.61 11.89
C ALA A 248 14.53 -1.79 11.13
N GLY A 249 14.04 -2.07 9.93
CA GLY A 249 14.50 -3.21 9.16
C GLY A 249 14.30 -3.03 7.66
N LYS A 250 14.71 -4.04 6.91
CA LYS A 250 14.76 -3.97 5.44
C LYS A 250 13.40 -4.35 4.84
N VAL A 251 13.20 -3.97 3.59
CA VAL A 251 12.01 -4.28 2.80
C VAL A 251 12.40 -5.16 1.62
N GLY A 252 11.52 -6.07 1.22
CA GLY A 252 11.81 -6.97 0.10
C GLY A 252 10.65 -7.86 -0.28
N LEU A 253 11.01 -8.99 -0.90
CA LEU A 253 10.08 -10.03 -1.30
C LEU A 253 10.63 -11.39 -0.87
N ARG A 254 9.72 -12.30 -0.52
CA ARG A 254 10.00 -13.73 -0.43
C ARG A 254 9.03 -14.47 -1.35
N LEU A 255 9.57 -15.26 -2.27
CA LEU A 255 8.81 -16.06 -3.22
C LEU A 255 8.95 -17.54 -2.85
N ASN A 256 7.84 -18.23 -2.63
CA ASN A 256 7.81 -19.64 -2.31
C ASN A 256 6.80 -20.36 -3.19
N GLY A 257 7.27 -21.00 -4.25
CA GLY A 257 6.38 -21.60 -5.24
C GLY A 257 7.05 -21.77 -6.60
N SER A 258 6.21 -22.00 -7.61
CA SER A 258 6.63 -22.19 -9.00
C SER A 258 5.76 -21.39 -9.96
N GLY A 259 6.22 -21.23 -11.19
CA GLY A 259 5.52 -20.42 -12.20
C GLY A 259 6.11 -19.03 -12.29
N THR A 260 5.33 -18.05 -12.73
CA THR A 260 5.84 -16.72 -13.10
C THR A 260 5.19 -15.60 -12.31
N VAL A 261 6.04 -14.75 -11.72
CA VAL A 261 5.66 -13.46 -11.14
C VAL A 261 6.21 -12.35 -12.04
N PHE A 262 5.37 -11.38 -12.38
CA PHE A 262 5.83 -10.12 -12.98
C PHE A 262 5.80 -9.01 -11.96
N ILE A 263 6.82 -8.14 -11.98
CA ILE A 263 6.87 -6.90 -11.21
C ILE A 263 6.98 -5.75 -12.19
N ASP A 264 6.10 -4.77 -12.07
CA ASP A 264 6.10 -3.53 -12.87
C ASP A 264 6.83 -2.41 -12.13
N SER A 265 6.53 -2.24 -10.85
CA SER A 265 7.22 -1.27 -10.00
C SER A 265 7.10 -1.60 -8.51
N ILE A 266 8.04 -1.06 -7.75
CA ILE A 266 8.02 -1.04 -6.29
C ILE A 266 8.40 0.35 -5.82
N SER A 267 7.65 0.92 -4.88
CA SER A 267 8.01 2.20 -4.26
C SER A 267 7.83 2.15 -2.76
N LEU A 268 8.80 2.72 -2.04
CA LEU A 268 8.78 2.84 -0.60
C LEU A 268 8.72 4.31 -0.21
N THR A 269 7.85 4.60 0.76
CA THR A 269 7.77 5.90 1.43
C THR A 269 7.91 5.74 2.93
N GLN A 270 8.83 6.49 3.52
CA GLN A 270 8.95 6.61 4.96
C GLN A 270 7.77 7.42 5.50
N LEU A 271 7.19 6.93 6.60
CA LEU A 271 6.11 7.60 7.32
C LEU A 271 6.69 8.32 8.54
N ASN A 272 6.11 9.49 8.87
CA ASN A 272 6.48 10.27 10.04
C ASN A 272 5.70 9.83 11.29
#